data_AF-A0A1D2QLC6-F1
#
_entry.id   AF-A0A1D2QLC6-F1
#
_cell.length_a   1.000
_cell.length_b   1.000
_cell.length_c   1.000
_cell.angle_alpha   90.00
_cell.angle_beta   90.00
_cell.angle_gamma   90.00
#
_symmetry.space_group_name_H-M   'P 1'
#
loop_
_entity.id
_entity.type
_entity.pdbx_description
1 polymer ?
#
loop_
_entity_poly.entity_id
_entity_poly.type
_entity_poly.pdbx_seq_one_letter_code
_entity_poly.pdbx_strand_id
1 'polypeptide(L)'
;MAKTAVFILLCFCAMFAAAAFGAVHNQISFTIGASYFYDVKFAQFAIEPMFHNRIGAALVGALASWWMGLLMGLPAFALGAVTQKGRRRFFYAGLRAIGVAITITAIGAFVGLAFGHIADINALVRYLPMIDAFSDPVGFVRAAIMHDASYAGGAIGALAALYVMWRAREGRSTQGEINATSD
;
A
#
# COMPACT_ATOMS: atom_id res chain seq x y z
N MET A 1 -9.07 28.07 -5.37
CA MET A 1 -10.22 27.24 -4.96
C MET A 1 -10.21 25.84 -5.56
N ALA A 2 -10.48 25.60 -6.86
CA ALA A 2 -10.69 24.21 -7.28
C ALA A 2 -9.46 23.33 -7.61
N LYS A 3 -8.21 23.84 -7.54
CA LYS A 3 -7.03 22.96 -7.42
C LYS A 3 -6.91 22.37 -6.01
N THR A 4 -7.23 23.18 -4.99
CA THR A 4 -7.33 22.75 -3.59
C THR A 4 -8.39 21.66 -3.42
N ALA A 5 -9.54 21.80 -4.08
CA ALA A 5 -10.56 20.75 -4.12
C ALA A 5 -10.03 19.43 -4.70
N VAL A 6 -9.27 19.47 -5.81
CA VAL A 6 -8.64 18.28 -6.40
C VAL A 6 -7.60 17.68 -5.45
N PHE A 7 -6.80 18.50 -4.80
CA PHE A 7 -5.82 18.05 -3.81
C PHE A 7 -6.49 17.30 -2.64
N ILE A 8 -7.52 17.89 -2.05
CA ILE A 8 -8.29 17.28 -0.95
C ILE A 8 -8.93 15.97 -1.42
N LEU A 9 -9.55 15.98 -2.61
CA LEU A 9 -10.14 14.77 -3.20
C LEU A 9 -9.10 13.66 -3.39
N LEU A 10 -7.91 13.97 -3.91
CA LEU A 10 -6.83 12.99 -4.08
C LEU A 10 -6.34 12.43 -2.74
N CYS A 11 -6.30 13.24 -1.68
CA CYS A 11 -5.97 12.76 -0.34
C CYS A 11 -7.00 11.72 0.13
N PHE A 12 -8.29 12.00 -0.01
CA PHE A 12 -9.34 11.03 0.31
C PHE A 12 -9.26 9.78 -0.58
N CYS A 13 -9.07 9.93 -1.89
CA CYS A 13 -8.89 8.80 -2.79
C CYS A 13 -7.72 7.91 -2.35
N ALA A 14 -6.58 8.50 -1.96
CA ALA A 14 -5.43 7.74 -1.48
C ALA A 14 -5.72 7.04 -0.15
N MET A 15 -6.40 7.70 0.79
CA MET A 15 -6.81 7.10 2.07
C MET A 15 -7.73 5.90 1.85
N PHE A 16 -8.77 6.04 1.02
CA PHE A 16 -9.69 4.95 0.72
C PHE A 16 -9.00 3.81 -0.03
N ALA A 17 -8.11 4.13 -0.97
CA ALA A 17 -7.41 3.10 -1.72
C ALA A 17 -6.41 2.32 -0.84
N ALA A 18 -5.73 2.99 0.10
CA ALA A 18 -4.88 2.33 1.09
C ALA A 18 -5.71 1.44 2.03
N ALA A 19 -6.85 1.94 2.53
CA ALA A 19 -7.76 1.17 3.37
C ALA A 19 -8.29 -0.08 2.66
N ALA A 20 -8.70 0.06 1.39
CA ALA A 20 -9.17 -1.04 0.56
C ALA A 20 -8.06 -2.06 0.30
N PHE A 21 -6.84 -1.60 -0.01
CA PHE A 21 -5.68 -2.48 -0.15
C PHE A 21 -5.44 -3.26 1.15
N GLY A 22 -5.40 -2.60 2.31
CA GLY A 22 -5.18 -3.26 3.60
C GLY A 22 -6.28 -4.29 3.91
N ALA A 23 -7.54 -3.97 3.66
CA ALA A 23 -8.66 -4.88 3.85
C ALA A 23 -8.53 -6.16 2.99
N VAL A 24 -8.19 -6.00 1.70
CA VAL A 24 -7.99 -7.12 0.75
C VAL A 24 -6.73 -7.92 1.10
N HIS A 25 -5.62 -7.24 1.35
CA HIS A 25 -4.36 -7.83 1.79
C HIS A 25 -4.58 -8.73 3.01
N ASN A 26 -5.44 -8.30 3.94
CA ASN A 26 -5.75 -9.08 5.12
C ASN A 26 -6.65 -10.29 4.89
N GLN A 27 -7.40 -10.34 3.79
CA GLN A 27 -8.07 -11.59 3.41
C GLN A 27 -7.07 -12.67 3.02
N ILE A 28 -5.99 -12.27 2.36
CA ILE A 28 -4.92 -13.16 1.94
C ILE A 28 -4.13 -13.58 3.18
N SER A 29 -3.62 -12.63 3.98
CA SER A 29 -2.81 -12.98 5.16
C SER A 29 -3.58 -13.82 6.18
N PHE A 30 -4.88 -13.59 6.36
CA PHE A 30 -5.71 -14.42 7.24
C PHE A 30 -5.81 -15.87 6.75
N THR A 31 -5.73 -16.10 5.44
CA THR A 31 -5.71 -17.46 4.86
C THR A 31 -4.35 -18.13 5.05
N ILE A 32 -3.26 -17.36 5.03
CA ILE A 32 -1.89 -17.86 5.15
C ILE A 32 -1.50 -18.16 6.60
N GLY A 33 -1.94 -17.31 7.53
CA GLY A 33 -1.58 -17.41 8.94
C GLY A 33 -2.60 -16.70 9.80
N ALA A 34 -3.70 -17.39 10.13
CA ALA A 34 -4.77 -16.83 10.96
C ALA A 34 -4.28 -16.49 12.38
N SER A 35 -3.25 -17.20 12.89
CA SER A 35 -2.56 -16.90 14.14
C SER A 35 -2.05 -15.46 14.23
N TYR A 36 -1.63 -14.87 13.10
CA TYR A 36 -1.27 -13.44 13.03
C TYR A 36 -2.38 -12.53 13.53
N PHE A 37 -3.64 -12.91 13.31
CA PHE A 37 -4.80 -12.15 13.72
C PHE A 37 -5.29 -12.53 15.11
N TYR A 38 -5.53 -13.81 15.35
CA TYR A 38 -6.07 -14.29 16.63
C TYR A 38 -5.12 -14.01 17.79
N ASP A 39 -3.82 -14.24 17.59
CA ASP A 39 -2.85 -14.20 18.69
C ASP A 39 -2.32 -12.77 18.91
N VAL A 40 -2.47 -11.87 17.91
CA VAL A 40 -1.90 -10.51 17.97
C VAL A 40 -2.89 -9.43 17.51
N LYS A 41 -3.29 -9.42 16.24
CA LYS A 41 -3.92 -8.21 15.67
C LYS A 41 -5.32 -7.92 16.22
N PHE A 42 -6.14 -8.92 16.51
CA PHE A 42 -7.47 -8.65 17.05
C PHE A 42 -7.41 -7.98 18.42
N ALA A 43 -6.54 -8.44 19.31
CA ALA A 43 -6.29 -7.78 20.59
C ALA A 43 -5.67 -6.39 20.39
N GLN A 44 -4.66 -6.26 19.51
CA GLN A 44 -3.97 -4.99 19.23
C GLN A 44 -4.93 -3.89 18.75
N PHE A 45 -5.95 -4.26 17.96
CA PHE A 45 -6.94 -3.33 17.39
C PHE A 45 -8.26 -3.31 18.17
N ALA A 46 -8.33 -3.98 19.33
CA ALA A 46 -9.54 -4.11 20.15
C ALA A 46 -10.78 -4.54 19.33
N ILE A 47 -10.60 -5.50 18.42
CA ILE A 47 -11.70 -6.05 17.62
C ILE A 47 -12.60 -6.89 18.52
N GLU A 48 -13.91 -6.66 18.47
CA GLU A 48 -14.86 -7.45 19.27
C GLU A 48 -14.83 -8.94 18.88
N PRO A 49 -14.98 -9.87 19.85
CA PRO A 49 -14.92 -11.32 19.59
C PRO A 49 -15.85 -11.81 18.47
N MET A 50 -17.04 -11.20 18.31
CA MET A 50 -17.98 -11.57 17.25
C MET A 50 -17.44 -11.29 15.82
N PHE A 51 -16.45 -10.41 15.70
CA PHE A 51 -15.77 -10.09 14.45
C PHE A 51 -14.40 -10.77 14.32
N HIS A 52 -14.03 -11.71 15.22
CA HIS A 52 -12.78 -12.48 15.09
C HIS A 52 -12.88 -13.52 13.96
N ASN A 53 -12.97 -13.02 12.74
CA ASN A 53 -13.13 -13.75 11.50
C ASN A 53 -12.59 -12.88 10.34
N ARG A 54 -12.91 -13.25 9.11
CA ARG A 54 -12.49 -12.52 7.90
C ARG A 54 -12.92 -11.05 7.87
N ILE A 55 -14.08 -10.72 8.45
CA ILE A 55 -14.55 -9.33 8.55
C ILE A 55 -13.64 -8.54 9.48
N GLY A 56 -13.32 -9.06 10.68
CA GLY A 56 -12.36 -8.41 11.58
C GLY A 56 -10.99 -8.26 10.94
N ALA A 57 -10.50 -9.25 10.19
CA ALA A 57 -9.23 -9.15 9.48
C ALA A 57 -9.25 -8.00 8.46
N ALA A 58 -10.36 -7.84 7.71
CA ALA A 58 -10.56 -6.71 6.81
C ALA A 58 -10.55 -5.37 7.55
N LEU A 59 -11.25 -5.28 8.69
CA LEU A 59 -11.31 -4.08 9.52
C LEU A 59 -9.93 -3.70 10.06
N VAL A 60 -9.17 -4.65 10.61
CA VAL A 60 -7.78 -4.47 11.00
C VAL A 60 -6.98 -3.90 9.83
N GLY A 61 -7.15 -4.48 8.63
CA GLY A 61 -6.43 -4.05 7.43
C GLY A 61 -6.73 -2.60 7.07
N ALA A 62 -8.01 -2.23 7.05
CA ALA A 62 -8.43 -0.86 6.78
C ALA A 62 -7.92 0.12 7.85
N LEU A 63 -8.12 -0.18 9.12
CA LEU A 63 -7.71 0.65 10.27
C LEU A 63 -6.19 0.84 10.33
N ALA A 64 -5.43 -0.20 10.01
CA ALA A 64 -3.97 -0.16 10.02
C ALA A 64 -3.37 0.67 8.87
N SER A 65 -4.10 0.85 7.75
CA SER A 65 -3.51 1.33 6.49
C SER A 65 -4.12 2.60 5.91
N TRP A 66 -5.33 3.01 6.26
CA TRP A 66 -5.98 4.16 5.63
C TRP A 66 -5.14 5.45 5.70
N TRP A 67 -4.47 5.68 6.82
CA TRP A 67 -3.66 6.88 7.06
C TRP A 67 -2.35 6.85 6.25
N MET A 68 -1.88 5.67 5.84
CA MET A 68 -0.71 5.53 4.95
C MET A 68 -0.98 6.14 3.59
N GLY A 69 -2.22 6.10 3.10
CA GLY A 69 -2.61 6.78 1.87
C GLY A 69 -2.35 8.28 1.93
N LEU A 70 -2.62 8.89 3.08
CA LEU A 70 -2.30 10.30 3.32
C LEU A 70 -0.78 10.49 3.45
N LEU A 71 -0.12 9.73 4.33
CA LEU A 71 1.32 9.86 4.58
C LEU A 71 2.15 9.76 3.29
N MET A 72 1.87 8.76 2.47
CA MET A 72 2.62 8.46 1.25
C MET A 72 2.17 9.32 0.06
N GLY A 73 0.89 9.70 0.00
CA GLY A 73 0.32 10.48 -1.10
C GLY A 73 0.60 11.99 -0.99
N LEU A 74 0.66 12.52 0.24
CA LEU A 74 0.74 13.96 0.50
C LEU A 74 1.92 14.64 -0.22
N PRO A 75 3.17 14.12 -0.21
CA PRO A 75 4.28 14.75 -0.92
C PRO A 75 4.05 14.82 -2.43
N ALA A 76 3.54 13.74 -3.03
CA ALA A 76 3.25 13.69 -4.45
C ALA A 76 2.12 14.67 -4.82
N PHE A 77 1.05 14.73 -4.03
CA PHE A 77 -0.07 15.64 -4.33
C PHE A 77 0.31 17.11 -4.08
N ALA A 78 1.14 17.39 -3.08
CA ALA A 78 1.65 18.74 -2.84
C ALA A 78 2.51 19.22 -4.02
N LEU A 79 3.42 18.36 -4.51
CA LEU A 79 4.20 18.64 -5.71
C LEU A 79 3.28 18.88 -6.92
N GLY A 80 2.25 18.05 -7.09
CA GLY A 80 1.28 18.19 -8.18
C GLY A 80 0.47 19.47 -8.13
N ALA A 81 0.04 19.89 -6.93
CA ALA A 81 -0.72 21.11 -6.74
C ALA A 81 0.05 22.37 -7.20
N VAL A 82 1.36 22.39 -6.95
CA VAL A 82 2.27 23.48 -7.35
C VAL A 82 2.66 23.39 -8.83
N THR A 83 3.00 22.20 -9.33
CA THR A 83 3.63 22.04 -10.66
C THR A 83 2.65 21.86 -11.81
N GLN A 84 1.43 21.33 -11.57
CA GLN A 84 0.52 20.98 -12.66
C GLN A 84 -0.28 22.19 -13.15
N LYS A 85 -0.22 22.48 -14.46
CA LYS A 85 -0.87 23.67 -15.05
C LYS A 85 -2.41 23.58 -15.09
N GLY A 86 -3.02 22.41 -14.94
CA GLY A 86 -4.48 22.24 -15.04
C GLY A 86 -5.07 21.22 -14.05
N ARG A 87 -6.30 21.45 -13.59
CA ARG A 87 -7.01 20.61 -12.59
C ARG A 87 -7.23 19.18 -13.07
N ARG A 88 -7.68 19.03 -14.31
CA ARG A 88 -7.93 17.71 -14.93
C ARG A 88 -6.63 16.90 -15.04
N ARG A 89 -5.55 17.54 -15.50
CA ARG A 89 -4.21 16.91 -15.57
C ARG A 89 -3.71 16.52 -14.17
N PHE A 90 -3.85 17.39 -13.18
CA PHE A 90 -3.47 17.11 -11.80
C PHE A 90 -4.24 15.91 -11.23
N PHE A 91 -5.56 15.88 -11.43
CA PHE A 91 -6.40 14.77 -10.96
C PHE A 91 -5.96 13.42 -11.55
N TYR A 92 -5.82 13.32 -12.87
CA TYR A 92 -5.39 12.07 -13.50
C TYR A 92 -3.95 11.69 -13.18
N ALA A 93 -3.04 12.65 -13.04
CA ALA A 93 -1.68 12.38 -12.57
C ALA A 93 -1.68 11.84 -11.13
N GLY A 94 -2.54 12.39 -10.26
CA GLY A 94 -2.75 11.91 -8.90
C GLY A 94 -3.33 10.50 -8.85
N LEU A 95 -4.37 10.21 -9.62
CA LEU A 95 -4.93 8.85 -9.72
C LEU A 95 -3.90 7.85 -10.24
N ARG A 96 -3.08 8.24 -11.24
CA ARG A 96 -1.99 7.39 -11.73
C ARG A 96 -0.94 7.15 -10.65
N ALA A 97 -0.56 8.18 -9.88
CA ALA A 97 0.38 8.06 -8.78
C ALA A 97 -0.14 7.10 -7.68
N ILE A 98 -1.42 7.20 -7.31
CA ILE A 98 -2.08 6.26 -6.40
C ILE A 98 -2.02 4.84 -6.95
N GLY A 99 -2.42 4.65 -8.21
CA GLY A 99 -2.41 3.34 -8.85
C GLY A 99 -1.02 2.70 -8.89
N VAL A 100 0.01 3.46 -9.27
CA VAL A 100 1.40 2.97 -9.28
C VAL A 100 1.86 2.58 -7.87
N ALA A 101 1.58 3.41 -6.85
CA ALA A 101 1.96 3.10 -5.48
C ALA A 101 1.29 1.80 -4.97
N ILE A 102 0.00 1.62 -5.22
CA ILE A 102 -0.74 0.41 -4.83
C ILE A 102 -0.18 -0.80 -5.56
N THR A 103 0.09 -0.71 -6.87
CA THR A 103 0.66 -1.82 -7.64
C THR A 103 2.02 -2.24 -7.08
N ILE A 104 2.92 -1.29 -6.79
CA ILE A 104 4.24 -1.61 -6.23
C ILE A 104 4.10 -2.22 -4.82
N THR A 105 3.18 -1.70 -4.00
CA THR A 105 2.87 -2.26 -2.67
C THR A 105 2.36 -3.70 -2.77
N ALA A 106 1.45 -3.96 -3.72
CA ALA A 106 0.91 -5.30 -3.98
C ALA A 106 1.99 -6.27 -4.49
N ILE A 107 2.90 -5.81 -5.35
CA ILE A 107 4.06 -6.61 -5.78
C ILE A 107 4.95 -6.92 -4.57
N GLY A 108 5.23 -5.93 -3.70
CA GLY A 108 5.98 -6.14 -2.47
C GLY A 108 5.36 -7.21 -1.57
N ALA A 109 4.05 -7.12 -1.34
CA ALA A 109 3.31 -8.14 -0.60
C ALA A 109 3.43 -9.53 -1.26
N PHE A 110 3.23 -9.62 -2.57
CA PHE A 110 3.32 -10.89 -3.30
C PHE A 110 4.72 -11.50 -3.26
N VAL A 111 5.77 -10.68 -3.41
CA VAL A 111 7.17 -11.11 -3.27
C VAL A 111 7.43 -11.63 -1.85
N GLY A 112 6.95 -10.92 -0.83
CA GLY A 112 7.04 -11.36 0.55
C GLY A 112 6.34 -12.70 0.81
N LEU A 113 5.15 -12.87 0.22
CA LEU A 113 4.41 -14.14 0.30
C LEU A 113 5.17 -15.28 -0.40
N ALA A 114 5.66 -15.07 -1.61
CA ALA A 114 6.42 -16.06 -2.36
C ALA A 114 7.70 -16.47 -1.61
N PHE A 115 8.44 -15.48 -1.10
CA PHE A 115 9.59 -15.72 -0.22
C PHE A 115 9.17 -16.51 1.03
N GLY A 116 8.03 -16.15 1.63
CA GLY A 116 7.35 -16.85 2.71
C GLY A 116 7.04 -18.34 2.44
N HIS A 117 6.97 -18.77 1.19
CA HIS A 117 6.72 -20.18 0.85
C HIS A 117 7.97 -20.93 0.40
N ILE A 118 8.96 -20.22 -0.14
CA ILE A 118 10.17 -20.83 -0.73
C ILE A 118 11.32 -20.91 0.28
N ALA A 119 11.43 -19.94 1.18
CA ALA A 119 12.49 -19.91 2.19
C ALA A 119 12.24 -20.96 3.28
N ASP A 120 13.32 -21.51 3.85
CA ASP A 120 13.24 -22.38 5.03
C ASP A 120 12.93 -21.55 6.29
N ILE A 121 11.65 -21.24 6.44
CA ILE A 121 11.13 -20.41 7.54
C ILE A 121 11.22 -21.12 8.88
N ASN A 122 11.42 -22.43 8.92
CA ASN A 122 11.62 -23.15 10.17
C ASN A 122 12.87 -22.65 10.91
N ALA A 123 13.89 -22.17 10.19
CA ALA A 123 15.04 -21.53 10.79
C ALA A 123 14.67 -20.15 11.40
N LEU A 124 13.89 -19.32 10.69
CA LEU A 124 13.44 -18.01 11.17
C LEU A 124 12.53 -18.13 12.41
N VAL A 125 11.62 -19.10 12.39
CA VAL A 125 10.66 -19.38 13.46
C VAL A 125 11.37 -19.69 14.78
N ARG A 126 12.54 -20.35 14.76
CA ARG A 126 13.34 -20.63 15.97
C ARG A 126 13.90 -19.37 16.65
N TYR A 127 13.96 -18.25 15.94
CA TYR A 127 14.37 -16.96 16.51
C TYR A 127 13.19 -16.14 17.03
N LEU A 128 11.94 -16.61 16.90
CA LEU A 128 10.81 -15.92 17.53
C LEU A 128 10.88 -16.11 19.05
N PRO A 129 11.00 -15.03 19.83
CA PRO A 129 10.78 -15.12 21.25
C PRO A 129 9.32 -15.54 21.52
N MET A 130 9.12 -16.45 22.47
CA MET A 130 7.80 -16.98 22.82
C MET A 130 7.07 -17.68 21.67
N ILE A 131 7.79 -18.48 20.87
CA ILE A 131 7.20 -19.30 19.80
C ILE A 131 5.98 -20.12 20.25
N ASP A 132 5.99 -20.64 21.47
CA ASP A 132 4.91 -21.46 22.05
C ASP A 132 3.64 -20.65 22.35
N ALA A 133 3.70 -19.32 22.32
CA ALA A 133 2.53 -18.46 22.48
C ALA A 133 1.66 -18.40 21.22
N PHE A 134 2.16 -18.85 20.07
CA PHE A 134 1.45 -18.80 18.80
C PHE A 134 0.82 -20.15 18.47
N SER A 135 -0.45 -20.12 18.09
CA SER A 135 -1.22 -21.30 17.68
C SER A 135 -0.71 -21.93 16.38
N ASP A 136 -0.15 -21.10 15.49
CA ASP A 136 0.55 -21.51 14.26
C ASP A 136 1.73 -20.55 14.00
N PRO A 137 2.94 -20.86 14.53
CA PRO A 137 4.12 -20.00 14.38
C PRO A 137 4.59 -19.85 12.94
N VAL A 138 4.45 -20.89 12.11
CA VAL A 138 4.91 -20.86 10.71
C VAL A 138 3.99 -19.96 9.89
N GLY A 139 2.68 -20.15 9.99
CA GLY A 139 1.69 -19.28 9.36
C GLY A 139 1.84 -17.83 9.81
N PHE A 140 2.07 -17.62 11.12
CA PHE A 140 2.34 -16.29 11.68
C PHE A 140 3.51 -15.60 10.97
N VAL A 141 4.67 -16.26 10.89
CA VAL A 141 5.88 -15.69 10.28
C VAL A 141 5.68 -15.41 8.79
N ARG A 142 4.99 -16.30 8.07
CA ARG A 142 4.66 -16.07 6.65
C ARG A 142 3.80 -14.82 6.46
N ALA A 143 2.75 -14.69 7.27
CA ALA A 143 1.90 -13.51 7.25
C ALA A 143 2.68 -12.24 7.64
N ALA A 144 3.58 -12.32 8.63
CA ALA A 144 4.42 -11.21 9.05
C ALA A 144 5.37 -10.73 7.94
N ILE A 145 6.11 -11.65 7.31
CA ILE A 145 7.00 -11.35 6.18
C ILE A 145 6.24 -10.70 5.03
N MET A 146 5.03 -11.20 4.71
CA MET A 146 4.18 -10.61 3.69
C MET A 146 3.84 -9.13 4.01
N HIS A 147 3.50 -8.83 5.26
CA HIS A 147 3.23 -7.46 5.71
C HIS A 147 4.49 -6.57 5.62
N ASP A 148 5.64 -7.04 6.12
CA ASP A 148 6.89 -6.27 6.11
C ASP A 148 7.32 -5.94 4.68
N ALA A 149 7.23 -6.91 3.77
CA ALA A 149 7.51 -6.69 2.35
C ALA A 149 6.52 -5.70 1.71
N SER A 150 5.24 -5.71 2.12
CA SER A 150 4.25 -4.72 1.68
C SER A 150 4.60 -3.30 2.17
N TYR A 151 5.14 -3.15 3.38
CA TYR A 151 5.59 -1.83 3.88
C TYR A 151 6.78 -1.31 3.07
N ALA A 152 7.76 -2.17 2.77
CA ALA A 152 8.87 -1.82 1.88
C ALA A 152 8.36 -1.43 0.48
N GLY A 153 7.43 -2.21 -0.07
CA GLY A 153 6.75 -1.90 -1.33
C GLY A 153 6.01 -0.56 -1.29
N GLY A 154 5.34 -0.24 -0.18
CA GLY A 154 4.67 1.04 0.04
C GLY A 154 5.62 2.23 0.04
N ALA A 155 6.78 2.10 0.68
CA ALA A 155 7.82 3.13 0.67
C ALA A 155 8.37 3.37 -0.74
N ILE A 156 8.67 2.31 -1.49
CA ILE A 156 9.10 2.41 -2.90
C ILE A 156 7.97 3.00 -3.75
N GLY A 157 6.73 2.58 -3.51
CA GLY A 157 5.53 3.09 -4.17
C GLY A 157 5.33 4.58 -3.97
N ALA A 158 5.62 5.11 -2.78
CA ALA A 158 5.57 6.55 -2.48
C ALA A 158 6.61 7.34 -3.30
N LEU A 159 7.84 6.84 -3.40
CA LEU A 159 8.87 7.44 -4.24
C LEU A 159 8.48 7.40 -5.72
N ALA A 160 7.92 6.28 -6.18
CA ALA A 160 7.41 6.15 -7.55
C ALA A 160 6.23 7.09 -7.83
N ALA A 161 5.31 7.27 -6.88
CA ALA A 161 4.21 8.23 -6.98
C ALA A 161 4.70 9.67 -7.11
N LEU A 162 5.72 10.03 -6.32
CA LEU A 162 6.39 11.34 -6.42
C LEU A 162 7.03 11.53 -7.80
N TYR A 163 7.74 10.51 -8.29
CA TYR A 163 8.34 10.52 -9.63
C TYR A 163 7.29 10.63 -10.75
N VAL A 164 6.17 9.90 -10.64
CA VAL A 164 5.05 9.99 -11.60
C VAL A 164 4.51 11.41 -11.66
N MET A 165 4.31 12.05 -10.50
CA MET A 165 3.84 13.44 -10.46
C MET A 165 4.85 14.42 -11.04
N TRP A 166 6.13 14.22 -10.72
CA TRP A 166 7.24 15.01 -11.25
C TRP A 166 7.29 14.91 -12.77
N ARG A 167 7.35 13.70 -13.34
CA ARG A 167 7.39 13.49 -14.79
C ARG A 167 6.15 14.02 -15.49
N ALA A 168 4.98 13.95 -14.83
CA ALA A 168 3.75 14.51 -15.36
C ALA A 168 3.78 16.04 -15.49
N ARG A 169 4.80 16.78 -15.01
CA ARG A 169 4.97 18.22 -15.24
C ARG A 169 5.47 18.54 -16.65
N GLU A 170 6.34 17.69 -17.18
CA GLU A 170 6.98 17.81 -18.48
C GLU A 170 5.90 17.46 -19.50
N GLY A 171 5.36 18.47 -20.18
CA GLY A 171 4.39 18.25 -21.23
C GLY A 171 5.00 17.39 -22.33
N ARG A 172 4.12 16.77 -23.12
CA ARG A 172 4.38 16.14 -24.43
C ARG A 172 4.92 17.16 -25.48
N SER A 173 5.76 18.12 -25.08
CA SER A 173 6.41 19.07 -25.99
C SER A 173 7.53 18.39 -26.78
N THR A 174 8.24 17.43 -26.17
CA THR A 174 9.34 16.72 -26.84
C THR A 174 8.86 15.79 -27.96
N GLN A 175 7.62 15.27 -27.90
CA GLN A 175 7.07 14.41 -28.97
C GLN A 175 6.58 15.23 -30.18
N GLY A 176 6.26 16.51 -29.99
CA GLY A 176 5.85 17.41 -31.08
C GLY A 176 7.05 17.98 -31.83
N GLU A 177 8.17 18.25 -31.14
CA GLU A 177 9.40 18.73 -31.78
C GLU A 177 10.12 17.64 -32.58
N ILE A 178 10.16 16.39 -32.09
CA ILE A 178 10.82 15.28 -32.83
C ILE A 178 10.11 14.96 -34.15
N ASN A 179 8.78 15.10 -34.20
CA ASN A 179 7.99 14.88 -35.41
C ASN A 179 8.02 16.07 -36.39
N ALA A 180 8.43 17.28 -35.94
CA ALA A 180 8.52 18.47 -36.78
C ALA A 180 9.90 18.64 -37.44
N THR A 181 10.90 17.87 -37.00
CA THR A 181 12.26 17.86 -37.58
C THR A 181 12.53 16.66 -38.49
N SER A 182 11.51 15.83 -38.73
CA SER A 182 11.58 14.62 -39.55
C SER A 182 10.90 14.75 -40.93
N ASP A 183 10.38 15.94 -41.25
CA ASP A 183 9.81 16.33 -42.55
C ASP A 183 10.72 17.35 -43.23
#